data_AF-A0A433Q5Q3-F1
#
_entry.id   AF-A0A433Q5Q3-F1
#
_cell.length_a   1.000
_cell.length_b   1.000
_cell.length_c   1.000
_cell.angle_alpha   90.00
_cell.angle_beta   90.00
_cell.angle_gamma   90.00
#
_symmetry.space_group_name_H-M   'P 1'
#
loop_
_entity.id
_entity.type
_entity.pdbx_description
1 polymer ?
#
loop_
_entity_poly.entity_id
_entity_poly.type
_entity_poly.pdbx_seq_one_letter_code
_entity_poly.pdbx_strand_id
1 'polypeptide(L)' 'MSEPVIAYSNYSAWNILIVEDIIDTGKTMMKLLEKLRQYKPHTLKVAALLLKKTVNSNGYVPDF' A
#
# COMPACT_ATOMS: atom_id res chain seq x y z
N MET A 1 13.94 -28.17 21.82
CA MET A 1 13.28 -26.88 22.07
C MET A 1 13.04 -26.23 20.72
N SER A 2 11.80 -26.23 20.24
CA SER A 2 11.41 -25.56 18.99
C SER A 2 11.34 -24.06 19.24
N GLU A 3 12.03 -23.27 18.42
CA GLU A 3 11.88 -21.81 18.34
C GLU A 3 10.39 -21.42 18.35
N PRO A 4 9.97 -20.38 19.10
CA PRO A 4 8.60 -19.93 19.05
C PRO A 4 8.34 -19.37 17.65
N VAL A 5 7.43 -20.00 16.91
CA VAL A 5 6.87 -19.42 15.69
C VAL A 5 6.07 -18.19 16.12
N ILE A 6 6.71 -17.02 16.09
CA ILE A 6 5.99 -15.74 16.19
C ILE A 6 4.93 -15.80 15.09
N ALA A 7 3.67 -15.58 15.45
CA ALA A 7 2.60 -15.49 14.46
C ALA A 7 2.89 -14.28 13.56
N TYR A 8 3.52 -14.51 12.41
CA TYR A 8 3.93 -13.51 11.41
C TYR A 8 2.74 -12.75 10.77
N SER A 9 1.51 -13.02 11.19
CA SER A 9 0.27 -12.59 10.52
C SER A 9 -0.40 -11.37 11.14
N ASN A 10 0.17 -10.77 12.20
CA ASN A 10 -0.39 -9.56 12.80
C ASN A 10 0.27 -8.28 12.28
N TYR A 11 -0.22 -7.79 11.15
CA TYR A 11 0.24 -6.53 10.54
C TYR A 11 -0.28 -5.28 11.24
N SER A 12 -1.11 -5.41 12.30
CA SER A 12 -1.77 -4.26 12.91
C SER A 12 -0.84 -3.28 13.62
N ALA A 13 0.34 -3.73 14.03
CA ALA A 13 1.37 -2.88 14.61
C ALA A 13 2.32 -2.28 13.56
N TRP A 14 2.18 -2.63 12.28
CA TRP A 14 3.17 -2.29 11.26
C TRP A 14 2.84 -0.97 10.56
N ASN A 15 3.90 -0.21 10.28
CA ASN A 15 3.86 0.94 9.40
C ASN A 15 4.29 0.47 8.01
N ILE A 16 3.38 0.54 7.04
CA ILE A 16 3.62 0.01 5.69
C ILE A 16 3.79 1.19 4.73
N LEU A 17 4.93 1.23 4.04
CA LEU A 17 5.19 2.11 2.91
C LEU A 17 5.20 1.27 1.63
N ILE A 18 4.26 1.55 0.73
CA ILE A 18 4.22 0.98 -0.61
C ILE A 18 5.07 1.89 -1.51
N VAL A 19 5.98 1.29 -2.28
CA VAL A 19 6.79 2.01 -3.27
C VAL A 19 6.39 1.54 -4.66
N GLU A 20 6.03 2.49 -5.50
CA GLU A 20 5.62 2.28 -6.89
C GLU A 20 6.50 3.12 -7.82
N ASP A 21 6.73 2.65 -9.04
CA ASP A 21 7.49 3.39 -10.04
C ASP A 21 6.59 4.44 -10.72
N ILE A 22 5.35 4.09 -11.08
CA ILE A 22 4.44 5.01 -11.76
C ILE A 22 2.96 4.75 -11.47
N ILE A 23 2.25 5.83 -11.15
CA ILE A 23 0.79 5.83 -11.08
C ILE A 23 0.20 6.36 -12.40
N ASP A 24 -0.45 5.46 -13.16
CA ASP A 24 -1.19 5.80 -14.39
C ASP A 24 -2.69 6.06 -14.12
N THR A 25 -3.50 5.00 -14.08
CA THR A 25 -4.95 5.12 -13.86
C THR A 25 -5.34 5.12 -12.38
N GLY A 26 -4.43 4.76 -11.47
CA GLY A 26 -4.68 4.60 -10.04
C GLY A 26 -5.46 3.35 -9.63
N LYS A 27 -5.91 2.50 -10.57
CA LYS A 27 -6.73 1.30 -10.27
C LYS A 27 -5.99 0.25 -9.44
N THR A 28 -4.69 0.05 -9.68
CA THR A 28 -3.86 -0.87 -8.90
C THR A 28 -3.79 -0.46 -7.44
N MET A 29 -3.54 0.83 -7.17
CA MET A 29 -3.47 1.37 -5.80
C MET A 29 -4.81 1.26 -5.07
N MET A 30 -5.93 1.53 -5.73
CA MET A 30 -7.24 1.35 -5.10
C MET A 30 -7.46 -0.08 -4.60
N LYS A 31 -7.21 -1.08 -5.46
CA LYS A 31 -7.40 -2.50 -5.10
C LYS A 31 -6.39 -2.97 -4.05
N LEU A 32 -5.13 -2.55 -4.16
CA LEU A 32 -4.08 -2.93 -3.23
C LEU A 32 -4.34 -2.37 -1.83
N LEU A 33 -4.68 -1.08 -1.74
CA LEU A 33 -5.01 -0.44 -0.47
C LEU A 33 -6.26 -1.04 0.17
N GLU A 34 -7.29 -1.34 -0.62
CA GLU A 34 -8.49 -2.03 -0.14
C GLU A 34 -8.14 -3.39 0.50
N LYS A 35 -7.30 -4.19 -0.17
CA LYS A 35 -6.84 -5.48 0.34
C LYS A 35 -6.00 -5.31 1.61
N LEU A 36 -5.05 -4.37 1.63
CA LEU A 36 -4.14 -4.18 2.76
C LEU A 36 -4.83 -3.62 4.01
N ARG A 37 -5.86 -2.78 3.84
CA ARG A 37 -6.67 -2.26 4.96
C ARG A 37 -7.37 -3.36 5.75
N GLN A 38 -7.65 -4.52 5.15
CA GLN A 38 -8.27 -5.66 5.84
C GLN A 38 -7.38 -6.21 6.97
N TYR A 39 -6.06 -6.02 6.88
CA TYR A 39 -5.10 -6.40 7.90
C TYR A 39 -4.89 -5.34 8.99
N LYS A 40 -5.60 -4.21 8.91
CA LYS A 40 -5.61 -3.10 9.88
C LYS A 40 -4.22 -2.59 10.28
N PRO A 41 -3.31 -2.30 9.32
CA PRO A 41 -1.97 -1.80 9.66
C PRO A 41 -2.03 -0.48 10.45
N HIS A 42 -1.02 -0.23 11.27
CA HIS A 42 -0.93 1.00 12.07
C HIS A 42 -0.87 2.24 11.17
N THR A 43 -0.06 2.19 10.10
CA THR A 43 -0.11 3.16 9.01
C THR A 43 0.04 2.50 7.66
N LEU A 44 -0.54 3.12 6.64
CA LEU A 44 -0.43 2.71 5.25
C LEU A 44 -0.20 3.95 4.39
N LYS A 45 0.98 4.03 3.78
CA LYS A 45 1.44 5.16 2.96
C LYS A 45 1.93 4.67 1.61
N VAL A 46 1.86 5.53 0.60
CA VAL A 46 2.32 5.24 -0.76
C VAL A 46 3.30 6.30 -1.23
N ALA A 47 4.48 5.88 -1.68
CA ALA A 47 5.42 6.69 -2.42
C ALA A 47 5.41 6.24 -3.89
N ALA A 48 5.31 7.19 -4.82
CA ALA A 48 5.43 6.90 -6.24
C ALA A 48 6.50 7.79 -6.87
N LEU A 49 7.37 7.20 -7.69
CA LEU A 49 8.39 7.99 -8.40
C LEU A 49 7.74 8.94 -9.42
N LEU A 50 6.69 8.50 -10.11
CA LEU A 50 5.99 9.29 -11.13
C LEU A 50 4.48 9.24 -10.95
N LEU A 51 3.84 10.40 -11.10
CA LEU A 51 2.40 10.53 -11.30
C LEU A 51 2.12 10.92 -12.75
N LYS A 52 1.53 10.02 -13.53
CA LYS A 52 1.24 10.28 -14.95
C LYS A 52 0.05 11.22 -15.09
N LYS A 53 0.23 12.30 -15.86
CA LYS A 53 -0.86 13.21 -16.22
C LYS A 53 -1.69 12.57 -17.33
N THR A 54 -2.89 12.09 -16.99
CA THR A 54 -3.78 11.40 -17.93
C THR A 54 -5.24 11.67 -17.59
N VAL A 55 -6.09 11.74 -18.62
CA VAL A 55 -7.56 11.84 -18.45
C VAL A 55 -8.16 10.55 -17.89
N ASN A 56 -7.43 9.44 -17.97
CA ASN A 56 -7.85 8.14 -17.44
C ASN A 56 -7.54 7.96 -15.94
N SER A 57 -7.01 9.00 -15.28
CA SER A 57 -6.74 8.98 -13.85
C SER A 57 -8.06 8.92 -13.08
N ASN A 58 -8.09 8.09 -12.03
CA ASN A 58 -9.20 8.08 -11.07
C ASN A 58 -9.04 9.14 -9.96
N GLY A 59 -8.05 10.04 -10.08
CA GLY A 59 -7.76 11.08 -9.09
C GLY A 59 -6.96 10.60 -7.87
N TYR A 60 -6.46 9.37 -7.86
CA TYR A 60 -5.59 8.88 -6.79
C TYR A 60 -4.27 9.67 -6.75
N VAL A 61 -3.88 10.11 -5.55
CA VAL A 61 -2.64 10.86 -5.29
C VAL A 61 -1.85 10.11 -4.21
N PRO A 62 -0.57 9.74 -4.44
CA PRO A 62 0.28 9.13 -3.43
C PRO A 62 0.66 10.13 -2.33
N ASP A 63 1.15 9.63 -1.20
CA ASP A 63 1.63 10.47 -0.09
C ASP A 63 2.96 11.16 -0.42
N PHE A 64 3.80 10.51 -1.24
CA PHE A 64 5.12 10.98 -1.66
C PHE A 64 5.34 10.78 -3.16
#